data_AF-A0A0S8D8G9-F1
#
_entry.id   AF-A0A0S8D8G9-F1
#
_cell.length_a   1.000
_cell.length_b   1.000
_cell.length_c   1.000
_cell.angle_alpha   90.00
_cell.angle_beta   90.00
_cell.angle_gamma   90.00
#
_symmetry.space_group_name_H-M   'P 1'
#
loop_
_entity.id
_entity.type
_entity.pdbx_description
1 polymer ?
#
loop_
_entity_poly.entity_id
_entity_poly.type
_entity_poly.pdbx_seq_one_letter_code
_entity_poly.pdbx_strand_id
1 'polypeptide(L)' 'MIKNIAYLLLILVVPLILYLLSLETVIPIPPDDDHIGLTTEAECFSCHGEGKEFARSEEHPP' A
#
# COMPACT_ATOMS: atom_id res chain seq x y z
N MET A 1 -22.34 24.00 17.86
CA MET A 1 -22.26 24.03 16.38
C MET A 1 -20.93 23.52 15.84
N ILE A 2 -19.79 24.14 16.15
CA ILE A 2 -18.48 23.73 15.60
C ILE A 2 -18.15 22.24 15.84
N LYS A 3 -18.41 21.73 17.05
CA LYS A 3 -18.22 20.31 17.39
C LYS A 3 -19.05 19.35 16.51
N ASN A 4 -20.29 19.73 16.17
CA ASN A 4 -21.18 18.92 15.35
C ASN A 4 -20.73 18.93 13.88
N ILE A 5 -20.21 20.07 13.40
CA ILE A 5 -19.63 20.19 12.05
C ILE A 5 -18.36 19.33 11.95
N ALA A 6 -17.48 19.40 12.96
CA ALA A 6 -16.27 18.58 12.99
C ALA A 6 -16.60 17.07 13.03
N TYR A 7 -17.60 16.67 13.81
CA TYR A 7 -18.05 15.28 13.87
C TYR A 7 -18.63 14.80 12.53
N LEU A 8 -19.47 15.62 11.89
CA LEU A 8 -19.99 15.32 10.55
C LEU A 8 -18.86 15.19 9.53
N LEU A 9 -17.88 16.10 9.56
CA LEU A 9 -16.70 16.01 8.69
C LEU A 9 -15.94 14.71 8.89
N LEU A 10 -15.72 14.27 10.14
CA LEU A 10 -15.06 13.01 10.42
C LEU A 10 -15.82 11.81 9.82
N ILE A 11 -17.15 11.79 9.98
CA ILE A 11 -18.03 10.73 9.45
C ILE A 11 -18.00 10.69 7.92
N LEU A 12 -17.80 11.83 7.24
CA LEU A 12 -17.78 11.86 5.78
C LEU A 12 -16.36 11.59 5.23
N VAL A 13 -15.35 12.22 5.82
CA VAL A 13 -13.98 12.19 5.32
C VAL A 13 -13.33 10.83 5.54
N VAL A 14 -13.50 10.21 6.72
CA VAL A 14 -12.84 8.92 7.00
C VAL A 14 -13.35 7.81 6.07
N PRO A 15 -14.66 7.57 5.91
CA PRO A 15 -15.14 6.55 4.98
C PRO A 15 -14.83 6.87 3.53
N LEU A 16 -14.80 8.16 3.15
CA LEU A 16 -14.40 8.56 1.79
C LEU A 16 -12.94 8.20 1.51
N ILE A 17 -12.02 8.50 2.44
CA ILE A 17 -10.61 8.13 2.30
C ILE A 17 -10.47 6.61 2.24
N LEU A 18 -11.14 5.88 3.14
CA LEU A 18 -11.09 4.41 3.15
C LEU A 18 -11.65 3.81 1.86
N TYR A 19 -12.73 4.39 1.32
CA TYR A 19 -13.28 3.97 0.03
C TYR A 19 -12.27 4.19 -1.09
N LEU A 20 -11.64 5.36 -1.17
CA LEU A 20 -10.63 5.64 -2.20
C LEU A 20 -9.44 4.67 -2.10
N LEU A 21 -8.93 4.41 -0.90
CA LEU A 21 -7.88 3.42 -0.67
C LEU A 21 -8.32 1.99 -1.05
N SER A 22 -9.58 1.65 -0.81
CA SER A 22 -10.10 0.32 -1.19
C SER A 22 -10.21 0.08 -2.69
N LEU A 23 -10.16 1.14 -3.50
CA LEU A 23 -10.13 1.04 -4.96
C LEU A 23 -8.72 0.77 -5.50
N GLU A 24 -7.68 0.93 -4.67
CA GLU A 24 -6.31 0.64 -5.08
C GLU A 24 -6.12 -0.87 -5.24
N THR A 25 -5.68 -1.29 -6.43
CA THR A 25 -5.29 -2.67 -6.69
C THR A 25 -3.93 -2.94 -6.07
N VAL A 26 -3.93 -3.56 -4.90
CA VAL A 26 -2.70 -4.06 -4.28
C VAL A 26 -2.42 -5.47 -4.82
N ILE A 27 -1.26 -5.65 -5.44
CA ILE A 27 -0.77 -6.99 -5.80
C ILE A 27 -0.33 -7.68 -4.50
N PRO A 28 -0.95 -8.81 -4.12
CA PRO A 28 -0.60 -9.48 -2.88
C PRO A 28 0.82 -10.03 -2.94
N ILE A 29 1.53 -9.94 -1.83
CA ILE A 29 2.85 -10.57 -1.67
C ILE A 29 2.66 -12.10 -1.77
N PRO A 30 3.49 -12.80 -2.58
CA PRO A 30 3.42 -14.25 -2.69
C PRO A 30 3.50 -14.96 -1.33
N PRO A 31 2.67 -15.97 -1.05
CA PRO A 31 2.72 -16.73 0.20
C PRO A 31 3.76 -17.85 0.10
N ASP A 32 5.02 -17.51 -0.16
CA ASP A 32 6.14 -18.46 -0.27
C ASP A 32 7.26 -18.17 0.74
N ASP A 33 8.20 -19.09 0.86
CA ASP A 33 9.28 -19.04 1.85
C ASP A 33 10.20 -17.81 1.67
N ASP A 34 10.28 -17.26 0.46
CA ASP A 34 11.12 -16.09 0.17
C ASP A 34 10.49 -14.77 0.64
N HIS A 35 9.15 -14.75 0.78
CA HIS A 35 8.40 -13.55 1.15
C HIS A 35 7.79 -13.61 2.56
N ILE A 36 7.73 -14.78 3.18
CA ILE A 36 7.23 -14.95 4.54
C ILE A 36 8.15 -14.23 5.54
N GLY A 37 7.57 -13.37 6.38
CA GLY A 37 8.29 -12.71 7.47
C GLY A 37 9.06 -11.45 7.05
N LEU A 38 9.03 -11.06 5.79
CA LEU A 38 9.54 -9.76 5.35
C LEU A 38 8.69 -8.64 5.96
N THR A 39 9.35 -7.69 6.62
CA THR A 39 8.66 -6.60 7.32
C THR A 39 9.12 -5.21 6.89
N THR A 40 10.18 -5.14 6.10
CA THR A 40 10.76 -3.87 5.64
C THR A 40 10.92 -3.82 4.13
N GLU A 41 10.75 -2.63 3.57
CA GLU A 41 10.92 -2.40 2.14
C GLU A 41 12.37 -2.63 1.68
N ALA A 42 13.34 -2.38 2.57
CA ALA A 42 14.76 -2.62 2.30
C ALA A 42 15.05 -4.10 2.02
N GLU A 43 14.36 -5.01 2.69
CA GLU A 43 14.48 -6.45 2.43
C GLU A 43 13.94 -6.81 1.04
N CYS A 44 12.80 -6.22 0.64
CA CYS A 44 12.23 -6.44 -0.70
C CYS A 44 13.20 -6.01 -1.81
N PHE A 45 13.89 -4.88 -1.64
CA PHE A 45 14.83 -4.35 -2.64
C PHE A 45 16.16 -5.09 -2.72
N SER A 46 16.43 -6.05 -1.83
CA SER A 46 17.60 -6.91 -1.96
C SER A 46 17.59 -7.72 -3.27
N CYS A 47 16.39 -8.14 -3.70
CA CYS A 47 16.12 -8.89 -4.94
C CYS A 47 15.35 -8.08 -5.99
N HIS A 48 14.50 -7.13 -5.59
CA HIS A 48 13.69 -6.30 -6.50
C HIS A 48 14.25 -4.89 -6.75
N GLY A 49 15.43 -4.57 -6.21
CA GLY A 49 16.11 -3.30 -6.42
C GLY A 49 16.64 -3.13 -7.84
N GLU A 50 17.03 -1.91 -8.19
CA GLU A 50 17.60 -1.59 -9.50
C GLU A 50 18.85 -2.45 -9.80
N GLY A 51 18.91 -3.03 -11.00
CA GLY A 51 20.02 -3.88 -11.43
C GLY A 51 20.05 -5.28 -10.79
N LYS A 52 19.01 -5.68 -10.07
CA LYS A 52 18.84 -7.04 -9.54
C LYS A 52 18.12 -7.94 -10.53
N GLU A 53 18.23 -9.25 -10.30
CA GLU A 53 17.65 -10.30 -11.14
C GLU A 53 16.12 -10.15 -11.30
N PHE A 54 15.44 -9.71 -10.24
CA PHE A 54 13.98 -9.51 -10.23
C PHE A 54 13.61 -8.03 -10.09
N ALA A 55 14.45 -7.11 -10.58
CA ALA A 55 14.18 -5.68 -10.54
C ALA A 55 12.77 -5.34 -11.06
N ARG A 56 12.09 -4.38 -10.42
CA ARG A 56 10.78 -3.90 -10.89
C ARG A 56 10.89 -3.46 -12.36
N SER A 57 9.90 -3.84 -13.17
CA SER A 57 9.81 -3.36 -14.55
C SER A 57 9.49 -1.87 -14.59
N GLU A 58 9.80 -1.22 -15.72
CA GLU A 58 9.42 0.18 -15.96
C GLU A 58 7.89 0.40 -15.96
N GLU A 59 7.13 -0.67 -16.21
CA GLU A 59 5.66 -0.68 -16.22
C GLU A 59 5.06 -1.12 -14.87
N HIS A 60 5.86 -1.22 -13.81
CA HIS A 60 5.36 -1.55 -12.48
C HIS A 60 4.36 -0.47 -12.04
N PRO A 61 3.11 -0.84 -11.65
CA PRO A 61 2.16 0.15 -11.16
C PRO A 61 2.70 0.85 -9.91
N PRO A 62 2.35 2.13 -9.69
CA PRO A 62 2.77 2.88 -8.50
C PRO A 62 2.31 2.22 -7.20
#